data_AF-A0A3Q3NAJ2-F1
#
_entry.id   AF-A0A3Q3NAJ2-F1
#
_cell.length_a   1.000
_cell.length_b   1.000
_cell.length_c   1.000
_cell.angle_alpha   90.00
_cell.angle_beta   90.00
_cell.angle_gamma   90.00
#
_symmetry.space_group_name_H-M   'P 1'
#
loop_
_entity.id
_entity.type
_entity.pdbx_description
1 polymer ?
#
loop_
_entity_poly.entity_id
_entity_poly.type
_entity_poly.pdbx_seq_one_letter_code
_entity_poly.pdbx_strand_id
1 'polypeptide(L)'
;MLVNVPKTRRTYCKKCKKHQPHKVTQYKKGKDSLYAQGKRRYDRKQSGYGGQTKPIFRKKAKTTKKIVLRLECVEPNCRSKRMLAIKRCKHFELGGDKKRKVIIAAYTYTYIYTHTHIFFQSLQFCNTTVLDFAFDTGLSLQILSKPVHLIVQTL
;
A
#
# COMPACT_ATOMS: atom_id res chain seq x y z
N MET A 1 -5.25 4.90 12.22
CA MET A 1 -4.27 3.82 12.01
C MET A 1 -4.61 3.08 10.72
N LEU A 2 -3.68 3.09 9.77
CA LEU A 2 -3.76 2.38 8.51
C LEU A 2 -3.23 0.95 8.70
N VAL A 3 -3.97 -0.05 8.20
CA VAL A 3 -3.55 -1.47 8.21
C VAL A 3 -3.38 -1.93 6.77
N ASN A 4 -2.15 -2.29 6.41
CA ASN A 4 -1.79 -2.84 5.11
C ASN A 4 -1.57 -4.35 5.21
N VAL A 5 -2.21 -5.12 4.33
CA VAL A 5 -2.01 -6.57 4.21
C VAL A 5 -1.57 -6.91 2.78
N PRO A 6 -0.53 -7.75 2.59
CA PRO A 6 -0.06 -8.12 1.25
C PRO A 6 -1.11 -8.95 0.50
N LYS A 7 -1.16 -8.80 -0.83
CA LYS A 7 -2.05 -9.58 -1.72
C LYS A 7 -1.68 -11.06 -1.80
N THR A 8 -0.46 -11.42 -1.44
CA THR A 8 0.03 -12.81 -1.37
C THR A 8 0.59 -13.09 0.01
N ARG A 9 0.31 -14.29 0.54
CA ARG A 9 0.85 -14.74 1.83
C ARG A 9 1.12 -16.24 1.80
N ARG A 10 2.31 -16.65 2.22
CA ARG A 10 2.63 -18.08 2.41
C ARG A 10 2.07 -18.55 3.74
N THR A 11 1.18 -19.55 3.74
CA THR A 11 0.52 -20.05 4.95
C THR A 11 0.13 -21.52 4.77
N TYR A 12 -0.12 -22.21 5.87
CA TYR A 12 -0.52 -23.60 5.86
C TYR A 12 -1.86 -23.81 5.13
N CYS A 13 -1.87 -24.76 4.20
CA CYS A 13 -3.06 -25.23 3.50
C CYS A 13 -3.52 -26.57 4.08
N LYS A 14 -4.76 -26.65 4.56
CA LYS A 14 -5.32 -27.89 5.16
C LYS A 14 -5.45 -29.04 4.15
N LYS A 15 -5.78 -28.75 2.89
CA LYS A 15 -5.92 -29.78 1.84
C LYS A 15 -4.56 -30.31 1.37
N CYS A 16 -3.60 -29.41 1.12
CA CYS A 16 -2.27 -29.80 0.66
C CYS A 16 -1.37 -30.31 1.80
N LYS A 17 -1.75 -30.08 3.05
CA LYS A 17 -0.97 -30.37 4.27
C LYS A 17 0.44 -29.75 4.28
N LYS A 18 0.65 -28.68 3.51
CA LYS A 18 1.92 -27.94 3.40
C LYS A 18 1.69 -26.43 3.32
N HIS A 19 2.75 -25.66 3.56
CA HIS A 19 2.75 -24.21 3.41
C HIS A 19 2.82 -23.82 1.95
N GLN A 20 1.74 -23.25 1.42
CA GLN A 20 1.65 -22.78 0.05
C GLN A 20 1.40 -21.26 -0.02
N PRO A 21 1.75 -20.60 -1.14
CA PRO A 21 1.31 -19.24 -1.39
C PRO A 21 -0.21 -19.20 -1.55
N HIS A 22 -0.84 -18.24 -0.88
CA HIS A 22 -2.27 -17.97 -0.97
C HIS A 22 -2.51 -16.57 -1.51
N LYS A 23 -3.48 -16.43 -2.41
CA LYS A 23 -4.03 -15.13 -2.81
C LYS A 23 -4.94 -14.63 -1.69
N VAL A 24 -4.70 -13.41 -1.24
CA VAL A 24 -5.46 -12.75 -0.19
C VAL A 24 -6.46 -11.81 -0.84
N THR A 25 -7.73 -11.94 -0.47
CA THR A 25 -8.82 -11.06 -0.90
C THR A 25 -9.65 -10.64 0.30
N GLN A 26 -10.36 -9.52 0.20
CA GLN A 26 -11.33 -9.14 1.22
C GLN A 26 -12.62 -9.95 1.03
N TYR A 27 -13.13 -10.55 2.11
CA TYR A 27 -14.43 -11.20 2.08
C TYR A 27 -15.55 -10.17 1.95
N LYS A 28 -16.48 -10.41 1.03
CA LYS A 28 -17.75 -9.69 0.90
C LYS A 28 -18.89 -10.65 1.24
N LYS A 29 -19.87 -10.16 2.01
CA LYS A 29 -21.11 -10.90 2.27
C LYS A 29 -21.86 -11.05 0.93
N GLY A 30 -22.33 -12.26 0.62
CA GLY A 30 -23.20 -12.51 -0.53
C GLY A 30 -24.61 -11.97 -0.33
N LYS A 31 -25.43 -12.04 -1.38
CA LYS A 31 -26.87 -11.76 -1.32
C LYS A 31 -27.56 -12.77 -0.40
N ASP A 32 -28.47 -12.29 0.44
CA ASP A 32 -29.27 -13.16 1.31
C ASP A 32 -30.27 -13.98 0.48
N SER A 33 -30.36 -15.29 0.74
CA SER A 33 -31.28 -16.20 0.05
C SER A 33 -32.71 -16.08 0.60
N LEU A 34 -33.71 -16.01 -0.29
CA LEU A 34 -35.13 -15.93 0.07
C LEU A 34 -35.69 -17.25 0.59
N TYR A 35 -35.15 -18.37 0.12
CA TYR A 35 -35.66 -19.72 0.42
C TYR A 35 -35.09 -20.30 1.73
N ALA A 36 -34.17 -19.59 2.38
CA ALA A 36 -33.67 -19.95 3.71
C ALA A 36 -34.84 -20.09 4.69
N GLN A 37 -34.83 -21.12 5.52
CA GLN A 37 -35.92 -21.43 6.46
C GLN A 37 -36.30 -20.22 7.34
N GLY A 38 -35.30 -19.46 7.81
CA GLY A 38 -35.53 -18.26 8.62
C GLY A 38 -36.28 -17.16 7.88
N LYS A 39 -35.96 -16.94 6.59
CA LYS A 39 -36.63 -15.94 5.75
C LYS A 39 -38.06 -16.38 5.41
N ARG A 40 -38.25 -17.64 4.99
CA ARG A 40 -39.60 -18.22 4.76
C ARG A 40 -40.50 -18.09 6.00
N ARG A 41 -39.97 -18.40 7.19
CA ARG A 41 -40.69 -18.26 8.45
C ARG A 41 -41.01 -16.80 8.78
N TYR A 42 -40.06 -15.88 8.55
CA TYR A 42 -40.25 -14.46 8.78
C TYR A 42 -41.35 -13.91 7.88
N ASP A 43 -41.32 -14.22 6.58
CA ASP A 43 -42.28 -13.71 5.61
C ASP A 43 -43.69 -14.23 5.89
N ARG A 44 -43.84 -15.52 6.24
CA ARG A 44 -45.12 -16.09 6.69
C ARG A 44 -45.62 -15.47 7.99
N LYS A 45 -44.72 -15.08 8.90
CA LYS A 45 -45.13 -14.39 10.13
C LYS A 45 -45.53 -12.95 9.86
N GLN A 46 -44.90 -12.31 8.87
CA GLN A 46 -45.08 -10.91 8.56
C GLN A 46 -46.31 -10.64 7.65
N SER A 47 -46.84 -11.67 6.99
CA SER A 47 -48.07 -11.57 6.18
C SER A 47 -49.32 -11.38 7.03
N GLY A 48 -50.28 -10.60 6.53
CA GLY A 48 -51.54 -10.27 7.22
C GLY A 48 -51.47 -8.94 7.99
N TYR A 49 -52.41 -8.74 8.90
CA TYR A 49 -52.48 -7.55 9.76
C TYR A 49 -51.64 -7.72 11.04
N GLY A 50 -51.34 -6.62 11.73
CA GLY A 50 -50.60 -6.64 13.01
C GLY A 50 -49.21 -6.00 12.97
N GLY A 51 -48.82 -5.37 11.85
CA GLY A 51 -47.61 -4.54 11.76
C GLY A 51 -46.31 -5.33 11.83
N GLN A 52 -45.26 -4.75 12.43
CA GLN A 52 -43.93 -5.33 12.46
C GLN A 52 -43.81 -6.44 13.53
N THR A 53 -43.54 -7.68 13.12
CA THR A 53 -43.63 -8.86 14.02
C THR A 53 -42.33 -9.27 14.73
N LYS A 54 -41.21 -8.63 14.39
CA LYS A 54 -39.87 -8.90 14.95
C LYS A 54 -39.13 -7.59 15.26
N PRO A 55 -38.32 -7.57 16.33
CA PRO A 55 -37.65 -6.35 16.77
C PRO A 55 -36.61 -5.86 15.76
N ILE A 56 -36.59 -4.55 15.52
CA ILE A 56 -35.56 -3.88 14.70
C ILE A 56 -34.55 -3.23 15.64
N PHE A 57 -33.28 -3.60 15.50
CA PHE A 57 -32.20 -3.05 16.32
C PHE A 57 -31.80 -1.64 15.86
N ARG A 58 -32.09 -0.61 16.67
CA ARG A 58 -31.82 0.81 16.35
C ARG A 58 -30.50 1.35 16.92
N LYS A 59 -30.08 0.91 18.11
CA LYS A 59 -28.95 1.50 18.86
C LYS A 59 -27.58 0.93 18.45
N LYS A 60 -27.11 1.23 17.24
CA LYS A 60 -25.80 0.74 16.74
C LYS A 60 -24.63 1.57 17.32
N ALA A 61 -23.87 0.98 18.23
CA ALA A 61 -22.70 1.64 18.83
C ALA A 61 -21.37 1.45 18.06
N LYS A 62 -21.22 0.37 17.29
CA LYS A 62 -19.95 0.03 16.63
C LYS A 62 -19.81 0.74 15.29
N THR A 63 -18.74 1.53 15.13
CA THR A 63 -18.43 2.29 13.90
C THR A 63 -17.67 1.47 12.85
N THR A 64 -16.94 0.43 13.26
CA THR A 64 -16.11 -0.41 12.38
C THR A 64 -16.55 -1.87 12.43
N LYS A 65 -16.18 -2.65 11.41
CA LYS A 65 -16.43 -4.10 11.34
C LYS A 65 -15.11 -4.87 11.49
N LYS A 66 -15.19 -6.16 11.87
CA LYS A 66 -14.02 -7.05 11.75
C LYS A 66 -13.83 -7.38 10.28
N ILE A 67 -12.65 -7.14 9.74
CA ILE A 67 -12.34 -7.47 8.35
C ILE A 67 -11.95 -8.94 8.29
N VAL A 68 -12.58 -9.67 7.37
CA VAL A 68 -12.27 -11.08 7.11
C VAL A 68 -11.54 -11.18 5.80
N LEU A 69 -10.38 -11.81 5.81
CA LEU A 69 -9.60 -12.14 4.64
C LEU A 69 -10.03 -13.51 4.13
N ARG A 70 -10.20 -13.63 2.82
CA ARG A 70 -10.34 -14.89 2.11
C ARG A 70 -9.00 -15.25 1.49
N LEU A 71 -8.42 -16.33 2.00
CA LEU A 71 -7.15 -16.90 1.55
C LEU A 71 -7.46 -18.04 0.58
N GLU A 72 -7.03 -17.91 -0.66
CA GLU A 72 -7.22 -18.92 -1.70
C GLU A 72 -5.87 -19.54 -2.07
N CYS A 73 -5.75 -20.86 -1.96
CA CYS A 73 -4.52 -21.57 -2.32
C CYS A 73 -4.27 -21.40 -3.83
N VAL A 74 -3.03 -21.04 -4.21
CA VAL A 74 -2.64 -20.87 -5.62
C VAL A 74 -2.54 -22.21 -6.36
N GLU A 75 -2.31 -23.31 -5.64
CA GLU A 75 -2.17 -24.65 -6.21
C GLU A 75 -3.40 -25.03 -7.06
N PRO A 76 -3.22 -25.34 -8.37
CA PRO A 76 -4.32 -25.55 -9.32
C PRO A 76 -5.25 -26.70 -8.92
N ASN A 77 -4.68 -27.73 -8.28
CA ASN A 77 -5.41 -28.94 -7.86
C ASN A 77 -6.20 -28.75 -6.55
N CYS A 78 -5.90 -27.70 -5.77
CA CYS A 78 -6.46 -27.53 -4.43
C CYS A 78 -7.55 -26.45 -4.37
N ARG A 79 -7.21 -25.23 -4.84
CA ARG A 79 -8.01 -23.99 -4.79
C ARG A 79 -8.84 -23.80 -3.51
N SER A 80 -8.36 -24.33 -2.39
CA SER A 80 -9.10 -24.31 -1.13
C SER A 80 -9.15 -22.89 -0.60
N LYS A 81 -10.30 -22.51 -0.04
CA LYS A 81 -10.54 -21.18 0.52
C LYS A 81 -10.61 -21.28 2.03
N ARG A 82 -9.93 -20.36 2.73
CA ARG A 82 -9.96 -20.23 4.19
C ARG A 82 -10.24 -18.80 4.59
N MET A 83 -11.10 -18.61 5.59
CA MET A 83 -11.40 -17.31 6.16
C MET A 83 -10.50 -17.02 7.36
N LEU A 84 -9.96 -15.80 7.44
CA LEU A 84 -9.17 -15.31 8.57
C LEU A 84 -9.70 -13.94 9.00
N ALA A 85 -10.20 -13.82 10.23
CA ALA A 85 -10.63 -12.55 10.79
C ALA A 85 -9.45 -11.79 11.40
N ILE A 86 -9.36 -10.49 11.13
CA ILE A 86 -8.41 -9.58 11.78
C ILE A 86 -9.16 -8.76 12.86
N LYS A 87 -8.39 -8.13 13.76
CA LYS A 87 -8.89 -7.07 14.66
C LYS A 87 -9.57 -5.94 13.87
N ARG A 88 -10.43 -5.17 14.53
CA ARG A 88 -11.15 -4.04 13.91
C ARG A 88 -10.16 -2.92 13.56
N CYS A 89 -10.28 -2.36 12.37
CA CYS A 89 -9.54 -1.18 11.93
C CYS A 89 -10.48 -0.21 11.22
N LYS A 90 -10.08 1.08 11.17
CA LYS A 90 -10.85 2.13 10.47
C LYS A 90 -10.53 2.15 8.97
N HIS A 91 -9.24 2.11 8.63
CA HIS A 91 -8.76 2.10 7.24
C HIS A 91 -8.01 0.80 6.98
N PHE A 92 -8.34 0.16 5.86
CA PHE A 92 -7.76 -1.12 5.44
C PHE A 92 -7.46 -1.07 3.95
N GLU A 93 -6.23 -1.43 3.61
CA GLU A 93 -5.75 -1.50 2.24
C GLU A 93 -5.11 -2.86 1.96
N LEU A 94 -5.21 -3.30 0.71
CA LEU A 94 -4.71 -4.59 0.27
C LEU A 94 -3.59 -4.39 -0.76
N GLY A 95 -2.36 -4.66 -0.36
CA GLY A 95 -1.17 -4.48 -1.18
C GLY A 95 -0.79 -3.02 -1.40
N GLY A 96 -0.90 -2.19 -0.35
CA GLY A 96 -0.34 -0.84 -0.36
C GLY A 96 1.19 -0.87 -0.28
N ASP A 97 1.81 0.29 -0.47
CA ASP A 97 3.27 0.40 -0.46
C ASP A 97 3.86 0.07 0.91
N LYS A 98 5.02 -0.60 0.88
CA LYS A 98 5.78 -0.85 2.10
C LYS A 98 6.40 0.47 2.54
N LYS A 99 6.24 0.78 3.83
CA LYS A 99 6.92 1.94 4.44
C LYS A 99 8.43 1.75 4.27
N ARG A 100 9.09 2.72 3.61
CA ARG A 100 10.56 2.76 3.50
C ARG A 100 11.15 3.11 4.87
N LYS A 101 12.27 2.50 5.22
CA LYS A 101 13.13 3.05 6.28
C LYS A 101 13.68 4.37 5.74
N VAL A 102 13.54 5.44 6.49
CA VAL A 102 13.91 6.80 6.05
C VAL A 102 15.37 6.79 5.59
N ILE A 103 15.62 6.99 4.30
CA ILE A 103 16.93 7.38 3.80
C ILE A 103 16.82 8.90 3.62
N ILE A 104 17.58 9.63 4.44
CA ILE A 104 17.66 11.09 4.46
C ILE A 104 18.42 11.57 3.20
N ALA A 105 17.89 11.30 2.00
CA ALA A 105 18.56 11.64 0.74
C ALA A 105 17.90 12.81 0.01
N ALA A 106 16.65 13.17 0.35
CA ALA A 106 15.94 14.25 -0.34
C ALA A 106 16.38 15.65 0.11
N TYR A 107 16.84 15.80 1.37
CA TYR A 107 17.27 17.11 1.89
C TYR A 107 18.74 17.42 1.60
N THR A 108 19.59 16.42 1.34
CA THR A 108 21.02 16.64 1.03
C THR A 108 21.24 16.98 -0.44
N TYR A 109 20.48 16.37 -1.36
CA TYR A 109 20.66 16.62 -2.80
C TYR A 109 20.28 18.06 -3.20
N THR A 110 19.24 18.63 -2.60
CA THR A 110 18.88 20.04 -2.84
C THR A 110 19.84 21.01 -2.16
N TYR A 111 20.34 20.70 -0.96
CA TYR A 111 21.33 21.53 -0.27
C TYR A 111 22.65 21.60 -1.04
N ILE A 112 23.16 20.47 -1.55
CA ILE A 112 24.39 20.45 -2.35
C ILE A 112 24.17 21.21 -3.69
N TYR A 113 23.06 20.97 -4.39
CA TYR A 113 22.80 21.59 -5.70
C TYR A 113 22.56 23.11 -5.62
N THR A 114 22.00 23.60 -4.51
CA THR A 114 21.84 25.06 -4.28
C THR A 114 23.15 25.71 -3.84
N HIS A 115 23.97 25.02 -3.04
CA HIS A 115 25.25 25.56 -2.56
C HIS A 115 26.34 25.59 -3.65
N THR A 116 26.33 24.66 -4.61
CA THR A 116 27.24 24.70 -5.77
C THR A 116 26.82 25.74 -6.81
N HIS A 117 25.52 26.00 -6.99
CA HIS A 117 25.01 26.95 -7.98
C HIS A 117 25.14 28.42 -7.54
N ILE A 118 25.10 28.69 -6.23
CA ILE A 118 25.35 30.04 -5.68
C ILE A 118 26.83 30.45 -5.83
N PHE A 119 27.77 29.51 -5.67
CA PHE A 119 29.21 29.81 -5.77
C PHE A 119 29.67 30.08 -7.23
N PHE A 120 28.99 29.50 -8.21
CA PHE A 120 29.33 29.67 -9.64
C PHE A 120 28.85 31.01 -10.22
N GLN A 121 27.86 31.65 -9.59
CA GLN A 121 27.28 32.90 -10.10
C GLN A 121 28.01 34.17 -9.62
N SER A 122 28.86 34.06 -8.60
CA SER A 122 29.69 35.15 -8.08
C SER A 122 31.05 35.31 -8.76
N LEU A 123 31.47 34.36 -9.61
CA LEU A 123 32.81 34.38 -10.25
C LEU A 123 32.86 35.08 -11.63
N GLN A 124 31.76 35.64 -12.13
CA GLN A 124 31.72 36.32 -13.44
C GLN A 124 31.73 37.86 -13.35
N PHE A 125 31.91 38.43 -12.15
CA PHE A 125 31.97 39.88 -11.95
C PHE A 125 33.14 40.30 -11.05
N CYS A 126 34.37 40.12 -11.52
CA CYS A 126 35.46 41.04 -11.20
C CYS A 126 36.60 40.85 -12.22
N ASN A 127 36.71 41.78 -13.18
CA ASN A 127 38.00 42.05 -13.81
C ASN A 127 38.97 42.54 -12.72
N THR A 128 40.28 42.38 -12.96
CA THR A 128 41.44 42.84 -12.16
C THR A 128 41.93 41.94 -11.01
N THR A 129 43.11 41.35 -11.26
CA THR A 129 44.25 41.09 -10.34
C THR A 129 44.04 40.42 -8.97
N VAL A 130 44.60 39.22 -8.87
CA VAL A 130 45.31 38.59 -7.73
C VAL A 130 44.64 38.65 -6.36
N LEU A 131 44.27 37.49 -5.81
CA LEU A 131 44.66 37.06 -4.47
C LEU A 131 44.24 35.61 -4.22
N ASP A 132 45.23 34.81 -3.87
CA ASP A 132 45.13 33.44 -3.43
C ASP A 132 44.14 33.26 -2.26
N PHE A 133 43.32 32.22 -2.34
CA PHE A 133 42.88 31.50 -1.14
C PHE A 133 43.07 30.00 -1.36
N ALA A 134 44.21 29.52 -0.88
CA ALA A 134 44.44 28.13 -0.52
C ALA A 134 43.74 27.82 0.83
N PHE A 135 43.68 26.50 1.15
CA PHE A 135 43.19 25.83 2.37
C PHE A 135 41.69 25.48 2.41
N ASP A 136 41.26 24.26 2.74
CA ASP A 136 41.95 23.00 3.02
C ASP A 136 40.88 21.91 3.20
N THR A 137 40.93 20.83 2.42
CA THR A 137 40.66 19.44 2.84
C THR A 137 40.76 18.56 1.60
N GLY A 138 41.89 17.85 1.49
CA GLY A 138 42.24 17.04 0.34
C GLY A 138 41.21 15.96 0.00
N LEU A 139 40.69 16.02 -1.20
CA LEU A 139 40.28 14.84 -1.95
C LEU A 139 40.50 15.11 -3.44
N SER A 140 41.54 14.50 -4.01
CA SER A 140 41.77 14.47 -5.45
C SER A 140 40.68 13.61 -6.09
N LEU A 141 39.86 14.19 -6.98
CA LEU A 141 39.00 13.43 -7.88
C LEU A 141 39.28 13.85 -9.32
N GLN A 142 40.02 13.02 -10.04
CA GLN A 142 40.15 13.10 -11.49
C GLN A 142 38.80 12.75 -12.12
N ILE A 143 38.17 13.71 -12.79
CA ILE A 143 37.00 13.47 -13.63
C ILE A 143 37.49 13.35 -15.08
N LEU A 144 37.57 12.13 -15.59
CA LEU A 144 37.78 11.86 -17.00
C LEU A 144 36.44 12.07 -17.73
N SER A 145 36.35 13.12 -18.54
CA SER A 145 35.19 13.47 -19.33
C SER A 145 35.03 12.53 -20.53
N LYS A 146 33.85 11.91 -20.70
CA LYS A 146 33.33 11.55 -22.03
C LYS A 146 31.82 11.82 -22.13
N PRO A 147 31.36 12.57 -23.15
CA PRO A 147 29.96 12.98 -23.33
C PRO A 147 29.11 11.97 -24.12
N VAL A 148 27.82 11.88 -23.80
CA VAL A 148 26.79 11.12 -24.54
C VAL A 148 26.07 12.06 -25.51
N HIS A 149 26.11 11.75 -26.80
CA HIS A 149 25.37 12.44 -27.86
C HIS A 149 23.90 12.02 -27.89
N LEU A 150 23.01 13.01 -27.93
CA LEU A 150 21.57 12.91 -28.17
C LEU A 150 21.34 13.05 -29.68
N ILE A 151 20.72 12.07 -30.35
CA ILE A 151 20.14 12.24 -31.70
C ILE A 151 18.75 11.59 -31.71
N VAL A 152 17.73 12.44 -31.88
CA VAL A 152 16.37 12.09 -32.26
C VAL A 152 16.29 12.20 -33.78
N GLN A 153 15.83 11.17 -34.48
CA GLN A 153 15.43 11.28 -35.89
C GLN A 153 14.16 10.44 -36.13
N THR A 154 13.11 11.14 -36.55
CA THR A 154 11.87 10.65 -37.14
C THR A 154 12.11 10.21 -38.59
N LEU A 155 11.48 9.11 -38.99
CA LEU A 155 10.95 8.88 -40.34
C LEU A 155 9.46 8.59 -40.20
#